data_AF-A0A7X7TSG2-F1
#
_entry.id   AF-A0A7X7TSG2-F1
#
_cell.length_a   1.000
_cell.length_b   1.000
_cell.length_c   1.000
_cell.angle_alpha   90.00
_cell.angle_beta   90.00
_cell.angle_gamma   90.00
#
_symmetry.space_group_name_H-M   'P 1'
#
loop_
_entity.id
_entity.type
_entity.pdbx_description
1 polymer ?
#
loop_
_entity_poly.entity_id
_entity_poly.type
_entity_poly.pdbx_seq_one_letter_code
_entity_poly.pdbx_strand_id
1 'polypeptide(L)'
;MKAILKPAVLIPIIAGILIGGVLFTLGDYDDAPGLSAIGLTVGFVLIMIGVNKTGIIKKGWLLPIILFCLGAFITLLTTSILIEGEFEDKPWMSLIGFSVAAVLVLVGMLRVKAIEK
;
A
#
# COMPACT_ATOMS: atom_id res chain seq x y z
N MET A 1 21.82 -2.89 -21.22
CA MET A 1 21.24 -1.91 -20.28
C MET A 1 20.81 -2.64 -19.02
N LYS A 2 21.22 -2.20 -17.82
CA LYS A 2 20.71 -2.77 -16.54
C LYS A 2 19.17 -2.77 -16.62
N ALA A 3 18.53 -3.88 -16.25
CA ALA A 3 17.07 -4.05 -16.38
C ALA A 3 16.25 -2.88 -15.77
N ILE A 4 16.84 -2.20 -14.79
CA ILE A 4 16.34 -1.02 -14.09
C ILE A 4 16.12 0.21 -15.00
N LEU A 5 16.91 0.37 -16.07
CA LEU A 5 16.82 1.53 -16.98
C LEU A 5 15.78 1.36 -18.09
N LYS A 6 15.00 0.28 -18.08
CA LYS A 6 13.96 0.06 -19.09
C LYS A 6 12.80 1.05 -18.84
N PRO A 7 12.24 1.68 -19.88
CA PRO A 7 11.07 2.57 -19.73
C PRO A 7 9.91 1.89 -19.00
N ALA A 8 9.69 0.61 -19.24
CA ALA A 8 8.66 -0.20 -18.57
C ALA A 8 8.86 -0.35 -17.04
N VAL A 9 10.06 -0.07 -16.52
CA VAL A 9 10.37 -0.02 -15.08
C VAL A 9 10.29 1.43 -14.58
N LEU A 10 10.93 2.36 -15.29
CA LEU A 10 11.06 3.74 -14.84
C LEU A 10 9.73 4.50 -14.87
N ILE A 11 8.94 4.36 -15.94
CA ILE A 11 7.67 5.09 -16.10
C ILE A 11 6.73 4.86 -14.90
N PRO A 12 6.38 3.62 -14.51
CA PRO A 12 5.50 3.40 -13.38
C PRO A 12 6.10 3.85 -12.04
N ILE A 13 7.43 3.76 -11.85
CA ILE A 13 8.08 4.26 -10.63
C ILE A 13 7.97 5.78 -10.54
N ILE A 14 8.33 6.50 -11.60
CA ILE A 14 8.26 7.97 -11.66
C ILE A 14 6.80 8.42 -11.52
N ALA A 15 5.87 7.78 -12.22
CA ALA A 15 4.45 8.06 -12.09
C ALA A 15 3.95 7.84 -10.66
N GLY A 16 4.38 6.76 -10.00
CA GLY A 16 4.05 6.50 -8.59
C GLY A 16 4.58 7.56 -7.64
N ILE A 17 5.81 8.02 -7.83
CA ILE A 17 6.40 9.11 -7.04
C ILE A 17 5.64 10.42 -7.25
N LEU A 18 5.35 10.78 -8.51
CA LEU A 18 4.66 12.03 -8.82
C LEU A 18 3.20 12.02 -8.33
N ILE A 19 2.43 11.00 -8.69
CA ILE A 19 1.02 10.89 -8.30
C ILE A 19 0.90 10.75 -6.78
N GLY A 20 1.70 9.86 -6.19
CA GLY A 20 1.67 9.63 -4.76
C GLY A 20 2.12 10.86 -3.97
N GLY A 21 3.20 11.51 -4.41
CA GLY A 21 3.70 12.74 -3.80
C GLY A 21 2.70 13.89 -3.88
N VAL A 22 2.12 14.15 -5.06
CA VAL A 22 1.12 15.21 -5.25
C VAL A 22 -0.11 14.97 -4.36
N LEU A 23 -0.70 13.77 -4.40
CA LEU A 23 -1.88 13.46 -3.59
C LEU A 23 -1.57 13.51 -2.09
N PHE A 24 -0.37 13.07 -1.68
CA PHE A 24 0.07 13.20 -0.30
C PHE A 24 0.19 14.67 0.14
N THR A 25 0.86 15.50 -0.66
CA THR A 25 1.02 16.93 -0.34
C THR A 25 -0.29 17.68 -0.34
N LEU A 26 -1.23 17.33 -1.24
CA LEU A 26 -2.57 17.93 -1.25
C LEU A 26 -3.37 17.48 -0.04
N GLY A 27 -3.31 16.20 0.31
CA GLY A 27 -3.98 15.68 1.51
C GLY A 27 -3.44 16.29 2.79
N ASP A 28 -2.14 16.52 2.89
CA ASP A 28 -1.52 17.22 4.02
C ASP A 28 -1.92 18.70 4.06
N TYR A 29 -1.94 19.38 2.90
CA TYR A 29 -2.30 20.79 2.80
C TYR A 29 -3.78 21.07 3.14
N ASP A 30 -4.68 20.19 2.71
CA ASP A 30 -6.14 20.31 2.93
C ASP A 30 -6.60 19.64 4.24
N ASP A 31 -5.67 19.19 5.09
CA ASP A 31 -5.95 18.46 6.34
C ASP A 31 -6.89 17.25 6.12
N ALA A 32 -6.67 16.57 4.99
CA ALA A 32 -7.46 15.46 4.49
C ALA A 32 -6.62 14.16 4.56
N PRO A 33 -6.49 13.52 5.75
CA PRO A 33 -5.63 12.35 5.94
C PRO A 33 -5.99 11.16 5.05
N GLY A 34 -7.27 11.05 4.66
CA GLY A 34 -7.73 10.05 3.69
C GLY A 34 -7.11 10.23 2.29
N LEU A 35 -6.96 11.48 1.83
CA LEU A 35 -6.33 11.79 0.54
C LEU A 35 -4.84 11.45 0.58
N SER A 36 -4.17 11.74 1.70
CA SER A 36 -2.77 11.36 1.92
C SER A 36 -2.57 9.84 1.91
N ALA A 37 -3.45 9.09 2.56
CA ALA A 37 -3.42 7.63 2.54
C ALA A 37 -3.65 7.05 1.14
N ILE A 38 -4.56 7.65 0.34
CA ILE A 38 -4.77 7.28 -1.06
C ILE A 38 -3.50 7.54 -1.88
N GLY A 39 -2.87 8.71 -1.71
CA GLY A 39 -1.62 9.07 -2.39
C GLY A 39 -0.52 8.05 -2.13
N LEU A 40 -0.26 7.72 -0.86
CA LEU A 40 0.73 6.71 -0.48
C LEU A 40 0.40 5.33 -1.07
N THR A 41 -0.86 4.92 -1.03
CA THR A 41 -1.31 3.62 -1.54
C THR A 41 -1.11 3.52 -3.05
N VAL A 42 -1.60 4.51 -3.82
CA VAL A 42 -1.49 4.53 -5.28
C VAL A 42 -0.02 4.62 -5.71
N GLY A 43 0.75 5.49 -5.07
CA GLY A 43 2.18 5.65 -5.33
C GLY A 43 2.95 4.35 -5.09
N PHE A 44 2.72 3.69 -3.94
CA PHE A 44 3.31 2.41 -3.60
C PHE A 44 2.99 1.32 -4.63
N VAL A 45 1.72 1.18 -5.03
CA VAL A 45 1.30 0.16 -6.01
C VAL A 45 1.98 0.38 -7.37
N LEU A 46 2.02 1.63 -7.86
CA LEU A 46 2.69 1.96 -9.12
C LEU A 46 4.19 1.67 -9.09
N ILE A 47 4.86 2.04 -7.99
CA ILE A 47 6.29 1.71 -7.79
C ILE A 47 6.49 0.20 -7.79
N MET A 48 5.67 -0.56 -7.06
CA MET A 48 5.77 -2.03 -7.01
C MET A 48 5.54 -2.69 -8.37
N ILE A 49 4.64 -2.14 -9.21
CA ILE A 49 4.45 -2.60 -10.59
C ILE A 49 5.74 -2.42 -11.39
N GLY A 50 6.42 -1.27 -11.27
CA GLY A 50 7.71 -1.02 -11.91
C GLY A 50 8.81 -1.96 -11.40
N VAL A 51 8.90 -2.13 -10.09
CA VAL A 51 9.86 -3.07 -9.44
C VAL A 51 9.63 -4.49 -9.94
N ASN A 52 8.39 -4.94 -10.10
CA ASN A 52 8.09 -6.28 -10.63
C ASN A 52 8.66 -6.49 -12.05
N LYS A 53 8.72 -5.44 -12.87
CA LYS A 53 9.30 -5.51 -14.23
C LYS A 53 10.82 -5.63 -14.24
N THR A 54 11.51 -5.44 -13.11
CA THR A 54 12.96 -5.68 -12.99
C THR A 54 13.32 -7.16 -12.94
N GLY A 55 12.36 -8.04 -12.61
CA GLY A 55 12.57 -9.48 -12.43
C GLY A 55 13.09 -9.88 -11.04
N ILE A 56 13.26 -8.93 -10.11
CA ILE A 56 13.67 -9.22 -8.72
C ILE A 56 12.58 -9.98 -7.96
N ILE A 57 11.31 -9.65 -8.21
CA ILE A 57 10.17 -10.29 -7.56
C ILE A 57 9.85 -11.59 -8.30
N LYS A 58 9.80 -12.71 -7.55
CA LYS A 58 9.41 -14.01 -8.09
C LYS A 58 8.02 -13.94 -8.72
N LYS A 59 7.84 -14.57 -9.89
CA LYS A 59 6.55 -14.58 -10.60
C LYS A 59 5.43 -15.04 -9.66
N GLY A 60 4.34 -14.28 -9.61
CA GLY A 60 3.18 -14.52 -8.73
C GLY A 60 3.28 -13.85 -7.36
N TRP A 61 4.46 -13.45 -6.88
CA TRP A 61 4.65 -12.92 -5.53
C TRP A 61 4.29 -11.43 -5.37
N LEU A 62 4.17 -10.69 -6.47
CA LEU A 62 3.84 -9.25 -6.42
C LEU A 62 2.57 -8.98 -5.61
N LEU A 63 1.48 -9.69 -5.93
CA LEU A 63 0.19 -9.46 -5.29
C LEU A 63 0.22 -9.78 -3.78
N PRO A 64 0.72 -10.95 -3.33
CA PRO A 64 0.94 -11.20 -1.91
C PRO A 64 1.73 -10.09 -1.20
N ILE A 65 2.86 -9.65 -1.77
CA ILE A 65 3.70 -8.60 -1.16
C ILE A 65 2.91 -7.32 -1.01
N ILE A 66 2.18 -6.88 -2.05
CA ILE A 66 1.34 -5.68 -1.98
C ILE A 66 0.29 -5.82 -0.87
N LEU A 67 -0.41 -6.97 -0.80
CA LEU A 67 -1.44 -7.21 0.20
C LEU A 67 -0.88 -7.20 1.64
N PHE A 68 0.29 -7.79 1.87
CA PHE A 68 0.96 -7.73 3.17
C PHE A 68 1.38 -6.32 3.54
N CYS A 69 1.98 -5.57 2.62
CA CYS A 69 2.37 -4.17 2.86
C CYS A 69 1.16 -3.28 3.15
N LEU A 70 0.05 -3.43 2.40
CA LEU A 70 -1.18 -2.68 2.65
C LEU A 70 -1.85 -3.09 3.97
N GLY A 71 -1.85 -4.38 4.30
CA GLY A 71 -2.34 -4.85 5.60
C GLY A 71 -1.55 -4.24 6.76
N ALA A 72 -0.22 -4.22 6.67
CA ALA A 72 0.63 -3.58 7.66
C ALA A 72 0.39 -2.07 7.74
N PHE A 73 0.29 -1.40 6.59
CA PHE A 73 0.01 0.04 6.51
C PHE A 73 -1.32 0.41 7.16
N ILE A 74 -2.41 -0.30 6.83
CA ILE A 74 -3.74 -0.05 7.43
C ILE A 74 -3.71 -0.34 8.94
N THR A 75 -3.00 -1.38 9.37
CA THR A 75 -2.85 -1.68 10.81
C THR A 75 -2.18 -0.52 11.54
N LEU A 76 -1.08 0.01 11.00
CA LEU A 76 -0.36 1.13 11.59
C LEU A 76 -1.20 2.41 11.59
N LEU A 77 -1.85 2.72 10.46
CA LEU A 77 -2.73 3.89 10.33
C LEU A 77 -3.89 3.82 11.33
N THR A 78 -4.59 2.68 11.41
CA THR A 78 -5.68 2.47 12.36
C THR A 78 -5.20 2.57 13.81
N THR A 79 -3.99 2.08 14.09
CA THR A 79 -3.39 2.18 15.42
C THR A 79 -3.04 3.62 15.78
N SER A 80 -2.51 4.42 14.84
CA SER A 80 -2.24 5.85 15.05
C SER A 80 -3.52 6.60 15.42
N ILE A 81 -4.56 6.46 14.60
CA ILE A 81 -5.87 7.09 14.82
C ILE A 81 -6.47 6.67 16.16
N LEU A 82 -6.32 5.39 16.54
CA LEU A 82 -6.81 4.90 17.83
C LEU A 82 -6.03 5.48 19.02
N ILE A 83 -4.71 5.61 18.92
CA ILE A 83 -3.86 6.18 19.98
C ILE A 83 -4.10 7.68 20.13
N GLU A 84 -4.30 8.39 19.02
CA GLU A 84 -4.61 9.82 19.00
C GLU A 84 -6.00 10.13 19.58
N GLY A 85 -6.85 9.12 19.74
CA GLY A 85 -8.19 9.29 20.33
C GLY A 85 -9.21 9.87 19.34
N GLU A 86 -8.90 9.90 18.05
CA GLU A 86 -9.75 10.40 16.96
C GLU A 86 -11.08 9.66 16.82
N PHE A 87 -11.22 8.47 17.43
CA PHE A 87 -12.49 7.75 17.49
C PHE A 87 -13.40 8.19 18.64
N GLU A 88 -12.95 9.09 19.52
CA GLU A 88 -13.66 9.65 20.68
C GLU A 88 -14.52 8.60 21.41
N ASP A 89 -15.84 8.76 21.40
CA ASP A 89 -16.82 7.93 22.09
C ASP A 89 -16.98 6.52 21.49
N LYS A 90 -16.36 6.26 20.33
CA LYS A 90 -16.58 5.04 19.54
C LYS A 90 -15.27 4.38 19.11
N PRO A 91 -14.38 4.02 20.05
CA PRO A 91 -13.10 3.37 19.74
C PRO A 91 -13.28 2.02 19.03
N TRP A 92 -14.44 1.38 19.18
CA TRP A 92 -14.80 0.16 18.46
C TRP A 92 -14.87 0.34 16.94
N MET A 93 -14.97 1.56 16.40
CA MET A 93 -14.86 1.81 14.96
C MET A 93 -13.49 1.45 14.39
N SER A 94 -12.43 1.44 15.21
CA SER A 94 -11.11 0.94 14.82
C SER A 94 -11.13 -0.53 14.38
N LEU A 95 -12.11 -1.33 14.84
CA LEU A 95 -12.28 -2.71 14.40
C LEU A 95 -12.49 -2.83 12.89
N ILE A 96 -13.05 -1.80 12.25
CA ILE A 96 -13.22 -1.79 10.79
C ILE A 96 -11.85 -1.81 10.12
N GLY A 97 -10.94 -0.91 10.51
CA GLY A 97 -9.59 -0.83 9.97
C GLY A 97 -8.79 -2.12 10.20
N PHE A 98 -8.83 -2.66 11.42
CA PHE A 98 -8.17 -3.94 11.73
C PHE A 98 -8.77 -5.13 10.96
N SER A 99 -10.09 -5.15 10.76
CA SER A 99 -10.76 -6.20 9.98
C SER A 99 -10.33 -6.16 8.51
N VAL A 100 -10.27 -4.96 7.92
CA VAL A 100 -9.76 -4.79 6.54
C VAL A 100 -8.31 -5.27 6.45
N ALA A 101 -7.45 -4.86 7.38
CA ALA A 101 -6.05 -5.31 7.41
C ALA A 101 -5.93 -6.84 7.51
N ALA A 102 -6.71 -7.47 8.40
CA ALA A 102 -6.73 -8.91 8.57
C ALA A 102 -7.16 -9.64 7.28
N VAL A 103 -8.21 -9.15 6.60
CA VAL A 103 -8.66 -9.70 5.32
C VAL A 103 -7.55 -9.63 4.27
N LEU A 104 -6.85 -8.49 4.14
CA LEU A 104 -5.76 -8.35 3.18
C LEU A 104 -4.62 -9.34 3.45
N VAL A 105 -4.24 -9.49 4.72
CA VAL A 105 -3.20 -10.45 5.13
C VAL A 105 -3.63 -11.89 4.83
N LEU A 106 -4.87 -12.27 5.18
CA LEU A 106 -5.40 -13.61 4.91
C LEU A 106 -5.44 -13.92 3.41
N VAL A 107 -5.93 -13.00 2.59
CA VAL A 107 -5.93 -13.16 1.13
C VAL A 107 -4.50 -13.26 0.60
N GLY A 108 -3.57 -12.45 1.12
CA GLY A 108 -2.14 -12.54 0.81
C GLY A 108 -1.57 -13.93 1.10
N MET A 109 -1.83 -14.48 2.28
CA MET A 109 -1.40 -15.82 2.68
C MET A 109 -2.00 -16.92 1.79
N LEU A 110 -3.29 -16.83 1.46
CA LEU A 110 -3.95 -17.79 0.55
C LEU A 110 -3.31 -17.78 -0.84
N ARG A 111 -2.93 -16.59 -1.33
CA ARG A 111 -2.21 -16.46 -2.60
C ARG A 111 -0.82 -17.06 -2.55
N VAL A 112 -0.06 -16.88 -1.46
CA VAL A 112 1.26 -17.54 -1.29
C VAL A 112 1.10 -19.06 -1.36
N LYS A 113 0.16 -19.63 -0.60
CA LYS A 113 -0.13 -21.07 -0.61
C LYS A 113 -0.51 -21.60 -2.00
N ALA A 114 -1.17 -20.79 -2.82
CA ALA A 114 -1.53 -21.16 -4.18
C ALA A 114 -0.34 -21.13 -5.17
N ILE A 115 0.71 -20.35 -4.87
CA ILE A 115 1.93 -20.26 -5.69
C ILE A 115 2.92 -21.37 -5.34
N GLU A 116 2.89 -21.87 -4.11
CA GLU A 116 3.76 -22.94 -3.62
C GLU A 116 3.25 -24.36 -3.91
N LYS A 117 2.00 -24.50 -4.37
CA LYS A 117 1.44 -25.74 -4.89
C LYS A 117 1.82 -25.95 -6.35
#